data_AF-A0A2V7VVK4-F1
#
_entry.id   AF-A0A2V7VVK4-F1
#
_cell.length_a   1.000
_cell.length_b   1.000
_cell.length_c   1.000
_cell.angle_alpha   90.00
_cell.angle_beta   90.00
_cell.angle_gamma   90.00
#
_symmetry.space_group_name_H-M   'P 1'
#
loop_
_entity.id
_entity.type
_entity.pdbx_description
1 polymer ?
#
loop_
_entity_poly.entity_id
_entity_poly.type
_entity_poly.pdbx_seq_one_letter_code
_entity_poly.pdbx_strand_id
1 'polypeptide(L)' 'MSSSHFGHRTVSVAIEATALEETNRFGETTHQAGVRATCSECGHETTAFGTAGDSRRRCLALLRDECPMGESNWYEED' A
#
# COMPACT_ATOMS: atom_id res chain seq x y z
N MET A 1 35.12 7.91 -5.33
CA MET A 1 34.25 6.85 -4.78
C MET A 1 33.15 7.55 -4.03
N SER A 2 32.03 7.82 -4.71
CA SER A 2 30.93 8.60 -4.13
C SER A 2 30.25 7.75 -3.06
N SER A 3 30.38 8.19 -1.81
CA SER A 3 29.74 7.61 -0.64
C SER A 3 28.23 7.73 -0.81
N SER A 4 27.58 6.67 -1.28
CA SER A 4 26.13 6.56 -1.23
C SER A 4 25.70 6.51 0.24
N HIS A 5 25.26 7.64 0.75
CA HIS A 5 24.48 7.73 1.97
C HIS A 5 23.19 6.92 1.76
N PHE A 6 23.20 5.64 2.11
CA PHE A 6 21.96 4.92 2.43
C PHE A 6 21.49 5.41 3.80
N GLY A 7 21.06 6.67 3.85
CA GLY A 7 20.22 7.17 4.91
C GLY A 7 18.88 6.49 4.72
N HIS A 8 18.55 5.56 5.62
CA HIS A 8 17.21 4.99 5.72
C HIS A 8 16.20 6.14 5.90
N ARG A 9 15.60 6.61 4.80
CA ARG A 9 14.59 7.67 4.84
C ARG A 9 13.27 7.03 5.26
N THR A 10 12.67 7.53 6.33
CA THR A 10 11.30 7.14 6.69
C THR A 10 10.36 7.76 5.67
N VAL A 11 9.45 6.95 5.12
CA VAL A 11 8.47 7.39 4.13
C VAL A 11 7.08 7.27 4.71
N SER A 12 6.36 8.39 4.71
CA SER A 12 4.97 8.44 5.14
C SER A 12 4.07 7.74 4.13
N VAL A 13 3.01 7.10 4.63
CA VAL A 13 2.00 6.46 3.79
C VAL A 13 0.61 6.86 4.24
N ALA A 14 -0.21 7.27 3.30
CA ALA A 14 -1.62 7.48 3.53
C ALA A 14 -2.35 6.14 3.41
N ILE A 15 -3.05 5.72 4.46
CA ILE A 15 -3.99 4.60 4.43
C ILE A 15 -5.41 5.12 4.60
N GLU A 16 -6.28 4.71 3.69
CA GLU A 16 -7.70 5.02 3.77
C GLU A 16 -8.58 3.81 3.49
N ALA A 17 -9.76 3.79 4.10
CA ALA A 17 -10.79 2.80 3.77
C ALA A 17 -11.43 3.17 2.43
N THR A 18 -11.59 2.19 1.55
CA THR A 18 -12.13 2.39 0.21
C THR A 18 -13.05 1.24 -0.20
N ALA A 19 -13.84 1.41 -1.25
CA ALA A 19 -14.64 0.35 -1.85
C ALA A 19 -13.88 -0.24 -3.05
N LEU A 20 -13.59 -1.53 -3.01
CA LEU A 20 -12.90 -2.26 -4.06
C LEU A 20 -13.90 -3.07 -4.87
N GLU A 21 -13.70 -3.11 -6.18
CA GLU A 21 -14.50 -3.89 -7.12
C GLU A 21 -13.90 -5.29 -7.28
N GLU A 22 -14.73 -6.31 -7.10
CA GLU A 22 -14.38 -7.70 -7.37
C GLU A 22 -15.38 -8.29 -8.35
N THR A 23 -14.89 -8.77 -9.49
CA THR A 23 -15.70 -9.50 -10.47
C THR A 23 -15.52 -10.99 -10.27
N ASN A 24 -16.62 -11.68 -9.98
CA ASN A 24 -16.60 -13.12 -9.76
C ASN A 24 -16.47 -13.90 -11.09
N ARG A 25 -16.31 -15.23 -11.00
CA ARG A 25 -16.21 -16.12 -12.17
C ARG A 25 -17.44 -16.12 -13.10
N PHE A 26 -18.56 -15.56 -12.66
CA PHE A 26 -19.80 -15.43 -13.42
C PHE A 26 -19.93 -14.06 -14.11
N GLY A 27 -18.95 -13.17 -13.94
CA GLY A 27 -18.96 -11.83 -14.53
C GLY A 27 -19.76 -10.81 -13.73
N GLU A 28 -20.15 -11.14 -12.49
CA GLU A 28 -20.85 -10.20 -11.61
C GLU A 28 -19.83 -9.39 -10.81
N THR A 29 -19.91 -8.07 -10.91
CA THR A 29 -19.09 -7.14 -10.12
C THR A 29 -19.79 -6.81 -8.81
N THR A 30 -19.06 -6.96 -7.72
CA THR A 30 -19.50 -6.58 -6.38
C THR A 30 -18.54 -5.56 -5.78
N HIS A 31 -19.07 -4.65 -4.96
CA HIS A 31 -18.26 -3.71 -4.19
C HIS A 31 -18.06 -4.26 -2.78
N GLN A 32 -16.81 -4.35 -2.37
CA GLN A 32 -16.41 -4.81 -1.04
C GLN A 32 -15.58 -3.76 -0.33
N ALA A 33 -15.65 -3.74 1.00
CA ALA A 33 -14.81 -2.85 1.79
C ALA A 33 -13.34 -3.30 1.72
N GLY A 34 -12.45 -2.34 1.50
CA GLY A 34 -11.02 -2.55 1.44
C GLY A 34 -10.25 -1.35 1.97
N VAL A 35 -8.94 -1.42 1.81
CA VAL A 35 -8.01 -0.35 2.15
C VAL A 35 -7.15 -0.03 0.94
N ARG A 36 -6.77 1.24 0.84
CA ARG A 36 -5.82 1.76 -0.13
C ARG A 36 -4.64 2.35 0.63
N ALA A 37 -3.43 2.00 0.22
CA ALA A 37 -2.19 2.57 0.74
C ALA A 37 -1.45 3.29 -0.37
N THR A 38 -1.06 4.54 -0.12
CA THR A 38 -0.40 5.42 -1.10
C THR A 38 0.92 5.93 -0.56
N CYS A 39 2.01 5.71 -1.29
CA CYS A 39 3.33 6.23 -0.95
C CYS A 39 3.39 7.74 -1.16
N SER A 40 3.75 8.53 -0.13
CA SER A 40 3.84 9.99 -0.24
C SER A 40 4.94 10.47 -1.19
N GLU A 41 5.99 9.67 -1.38
CA GLU A 41 7.17 10.08 -2.14
C GLU A 41 7.06 9.78 -3.63
N CYS A 42 6.59 8.57 -3.98
CA CYS A 42 6.52 8.12 -5.37
C CYS A 42 5.09 8.11 -5.93
N GLY A 43 4.08 8.19 -5.07
CA GLY A 43 2.66 8.13 -5.46
C GLY A 43 2.16 6.74 -5.84
N HIS A 44 2.97 5.68 -5.67
CA HIS A 44 2.51 4.31 -5.93
C HIS A 44 1.40 3.93 -4.96
N GLU A 45 0.42 3.18 -5.47
CA GLU A 45 -0.79 2.81 -4.74
C GLU A 45 -0.95 1.29 -4.75
N THR A 46 -1.37 0.75 -3.61
CA THR A 46 -1.80 -0.65 -3.51
C THR A 46 -3.13 -0.74 -2.79
N THR A 47 -3.84 -1.85 -3.01
CA THR A 47 -5.14 -2.08 -2.38
C THR A 47 -5.21 -3.48 -1.80
N ALA A 48 -5.96 -3.63 -0.71
CA ALA A 48 -6.25 -4.93 -0.10
C ALA A 48 -7.70 -5.00 0.37
N PHE A 49 -8.33 -6.16 0.18
CA PHE A 49 -9.67 -6.42 0.71
C PHE A 49 -9.68 -6.48 2.24
N GLY A 50 -10.78 -6.02 2.84
CA GLY A 50 -10.97 -5.88 4.28
C GLY A 50 -10.43 -4.57 4.85
N THR A 51 -10.97 -4.16 6.00
CA THR A 51 -10.66 -2.87 6.66
C THR A 51 -9.94 -3.03 8.00
N ALA A 52 -9.70 -4.26 8.44
CA ALA A 52 -9.03 -4.59 9.70
C ALA A 52 -7.52 -4.35 9.61
N GLY A 53 -6.85 -4.34 10.77
CA GLY A 53 -5.39 -4.13 10.86
C GLY A 53 -4.56 -5.16 10.09
N ASP A 54 -5.07 -6.39 9.89
CA ASP A 54 -4.42 -7.39 9.01
C ASP A 54 -4.46 -6.97 7.54
N SER A 55 -5.60 -6.42 7.06
CA SER A 55 -5.74 -5.92 5.69
C SER A 55 -4.84 -4.71 5.44
N ARG A 56 -4.74 -3.80 6.41
CA ARG A 56 -3.80 -2.66 6.35
C ARG A 56 -2.36 -3.14 6.21
N ARG A 57 -1.92 -4.06 7.07
CA ARG A 57 -0.57 -4.64 7.00
C ARG A 57 -0.28 -5.34 5.67
N ARG A 58 -1.26 -6.06 5.11
CA ARG A 58 -1.12 -6.68 3.78
C ARG A 58 -0.97 -5.63 2.68
N CYS A 59 -1.78 -4.57 2.72
CA CYS A 59 -1.69 -3.47 1.77
C CYS A 59 -0.30 -2.81 1.82
N LEU A 60 0.22 -2.56 3.02
CA LEU A 60 1.55 -2.00 3.22
C LEU A 60 2.67 -2.93 2.75
N ALA A 61 2.53 -4.24 2.96
CA ALA A 61 3.47 -5.23 2.46
C ALA A 61 3.52 -5.23 0.91
N LEU A 62 2.37 -5.16 0.24
CA LEU A 62 2.32 -5.02 -1.22
C LEU A 62 2.99 -3.72 -1.68
N LEU A 63 2.70 -2.61 -1.00
CA LEU A 63 3.31 -1.32 -1.32
C LEU A 63 4.84 -1.38 -1.23
N ARG A 64 5.38 -2.16 -0.28
CA ARG A 64 6.82 -2.40 -0.12
C ARG A 64 7.45 -3.10 -1.32
N ASP A 65 6.81 -4.17 -1.77
CA ASP A 65 7.33 -5.00 -2.86
C ASP A 65 7.18 -4.29 -4.22
N GLU A 66 6.15 -3.46 -4.37
CA GLU A 66 5.84 -2.80 -5.64
C GLU A 66 6.35 -1.36 -5.75
N CYS A 67 6.81 -0.74 -4.66
CA CYS A 67 7.28 0.64 -4.69
C CYS A 67 8.48 0.79 -5.64
N PRO A 68 8.39 1.63 -6.70
CA PRO A 68 9.46 1.79 -7.67
C PRO A 68 10.73 2.43 -7.09
N MET A 69 10.61 3.11 -5.94
CA MET A 69 11.73 3.71 -5.23
C MET A 69 12.39 2.72 -4.25
N GLY A 70 11.86 1.51 -4.09
CA GLY A 70 12.42 0.49 -3.19
C GLY A 70 12.35 0.85 -1.70
N GLU A 71 11.47 1.79 -1.34
CA GLU A 71 11.29 2.25 0.04
C GLU A 71 10.75 1.10 0.88
N SER A 72 11.49 0.73 1.93
CA SER A 72 11.26 -0.52 2.67
C SER A 72 11.00 -0.32 4.16
N ASN A 73 10.96 0.94 4.60
CA ASN A 73 11.09 1.33 5.99
C ASN A 73 9.84 2.04 6.51
N TRP A 74 9.07 1.31 7.33
CA TRP A 74 8.17 1.83 8.37
C TRP A 74 6.92 2.56 7.87
N TYR A 75 5.99 1.77 7.34
CA TYR A 75 4.60 2.17 7.18
C TYR A 75 3.92 2.31 8.55
N GLU A 76 4.27 3.34 9.29
CA GLU A 76 3.51 3.75 10.46
C GLU A 76 2.22 4.41 9.96
N GLU A 77 1.08 3.99 10.51
CA GLU A 77 -0.20 4.66 10.31
C GLU A 77 -0.08 6.02 11.04
N ASP A 78 -0.08 7.13 10.30
CA ASP A 78 -0.18 8.48 10.89
C ASP A 78 -1.56 8.72 11.51
#